data_AF-A0A940BJI2-F1
#
_entry.id   AF-A0A940BJI2-F1
#
_cell.length_a   1.000
_cell.length_b   1.000
_cell.length_c   1.000
_cell.angle_alpha   90.00
_cell.angle_beta   90.00
_cell.angle_gamma   90.00
#
_symmetry.space_group_name_H-M   'P 1'
#
loop_
_entity.id
_entity.type
_entity.pdbx_description
1 polymer ?
#
loop_
_entity_poly.entity_id
_entity_poly.type
_entity_poly.pdbx_seq_one_letter_code
_entity_poly.pdbx_strand_id
1 'polypeptide(L)'
;MGDEKLIRHSGNYRKLLSYQKTEVIYEMTYYFCHNYLSGKDRTIDQMVQAARSGKQNIIEGCAASATSAKTEIKLINVAKASLQELLEDYMDYLRTRGHRQWEENSVEWKAMRELG
;
A
#
# COMPACT_ATOMS: atom_id res chain seq x y z
N MET A 1 38.60 19.40 4.02
CA MET A 1 37.71 19.06 5.13
C MET A 1 36.32 19.02 4.52
N GLY A 2 35.81 17.83 4.22
CA GLY A 2 34.57 17.69 3.45
C GLY A 2 33.39 18.17 4.29
N ASP A 3 32.48 18.93 3.67
CA ASP A 3 31.18 19.26 4.22
C ASP A 3 30.42 17.96 4.52
N GLU A 4 30.59 17.45 5.73
CA GLU A 4 29.80 16.36 6.25
C GLU A 4 28.41 16.94 6.52
N LYS A 5 27.53 16.86 5.51
CA LYS A 5 26.11 17.17 5.66
C LYS A 5 25.57 16.32 6.80
N LEU A 6 25.51 16.91 7.99
CA LEU A 6 25.04 16.32 9.26
C LEU A 6 23.65 15.69 9.16
N ILE A 7 22.87 16.06 8.13
CA ILE A 7 21.56 15.50 7.84
C ILE A 7 21.54 15.05 6.38
N ARG A 8 21.40 13.73 6.16
CA ARG A 8 21.08 13.17 4.85
C ARG A 8 19.76 13.80 4.38
N HIS A 9 19.70 14.32 3.14
CA HIS A 9 18.45 14.86 2.60
C HIS A 9 17.31 13.86 2.82
N SER A 10 16.33 14.23 3.63
CA SER A 10 15.12 13.43 3.79
C SER A 10 14.48 13.29 2.41
N GLY A 11 14.28 12.05 1.98
CA GLY A 11 13.76 11.76 0.66
C GLY A 11 12.41 12.43 0.45
N ASN A 12 12.15 12.95 -0.75
CA ASN A 12 10.80 13.35 -1.11
C ASN A 12 9.97 12.08 -1.35
N TYR A 13 9.19 11.65 -0.35
CA TYR A 13 8.37 10.44 -0.44
C TYR A 13 7.47 10.42 -1.67
N ARG A 14 7.05 11.59 -2.18
CA ARG A 14 6.22 11.70 -3.40
C ARG A 14 6.92 11.18 -4.67
N LYS A 15 8.26 11.09 -4.65
CA LYS A 15 9.05 10.50 -5.74
C LYS A 15 9.23 8.99 -5.62
N LEU A 16 8.84 8.38 -4.49
CA LEU A 16 8.92 6.94 -4.32
C LEU A 16 7.80 6.26 -5.11
N LEU A 17 8.17 5.34 -6.00
CA LEU A 17 7.18 4.53 -6.74
C LEU A 17 6.28 3.75 -5.79
N SER A 18 6.82 3.25 -4.68
CA SER A 18 6.04 2.58 -3.64
C SER A 18 4.96 3.49 -3.07
N TYR A 19 5.27 4.75 -2.77
CA TYR A 19 4.29 5.72 -2.29
C TYR A 19 3.20 5.99 -3.32
N GLN A 20 3.58 6.28 -4.57
CA GLN A 20 2.63 6.57 -5.66
C GLN A 20 1.67 5.40 -5.87
N LYS A 21 2.19 4.16 -5.85
CA LYS A 21 1.34 2.96 -5.94
C LYS A 21 0.39 2.84 -4.74
N THR A 22 0.86 3.10 -3.52
CA THR A 22 -0.04 3.07 -2.34
C THR A 22 -1.10 4.17 -2.34
N GLU A 23 -0.84 5.30 -3.01
CA GLU A 23 -1.84 6.35 -3.20
C GLU A 23 -2.97 5.88 -4.11
N VAL A 24 -2.62 5.30 -5.25
CA VAL A 24 -3.58 4.70 -6.19
C VAL A 24 -4.35 3.54 -5.53
N ILE A 25 -3.67 2.66 -4.81
CA ILE A 25 -4.31 1.56 -4.06
C ILE A 25 -5.34 2.12 -3.07
N TYR A 26 -5.00 3.15 -2.31
CA TYR A 26 -5.94 3.76 -1.38
C TYR A 26 -7.20 4.29 -2.06
N GLU A 27 -7.06 5.00 -3.17
CA GLU A 27 -8.20 5.55 -3.93
C GLU A 27 -9.07 4.43 -4.52
N MET A 28 -8.43 3.41 -5.10
CA MET A 28 -9.12 2.24 -5.64
C MET A 28 -9.84 1.45 -4.55
N THR A 29 -9.21 1.26 -3.38
CA THR A 29 -9.85 0.59 -2.23
C THR A 29 -11.02 1.39 -1.71
N TYR A 30 -10.88 2.70 -1.57
CA TYR A 30 -11.98 3.56 -1.16
C TYR A 30 -13.16 3.43 -2.13
N TYR A 31 -12.91 3.58 -3.43
CA TYR A 31 -13.94 3.41 -4.46
C TYR A 31 -14.56 2.01 -4.41
N PHE A 32 -13.73 0.97 -4.33
CA PHE A 32 -14.18 -0.42 -4.29
C PHE A 32 -15.13 -0.67 -3.11
N CYS A 33 -14.72 -0.33 -1.89
CA CYS A 33 -15.49 -0.59 -0.70
C CYS A 33 -16.86 0.11 -0.72
N HIS A 34 -16.93 1.34 -1.23
CA HIS A 34 -18.19 2.10 -1.24
C HIS A 34 -19.15 1.68 -2.36
N ASN A 35 -18.67 0.97 -3.39
CA ASN A 35 -19.48 0.54 -4.53
C ASN A 35 -19.82 -0.96 -4.50
N TYR A 36 -18.96 -1.80 -3.93
CA TYR A 36 -19.06 -3.26 -4.03
C TYR A 36 -19.23 -3.97 -2.69
N LEU A 37 -19.12 -3.26 -1.56
CA LEU A 37 -19.45 -3.79 -0.23
C LEU A 37 -20.72 -3.11 0.29
N SER A 38 -21.63 -3.90 0.89
CA SER A 38 -22.87 -3.35 1.46
C SER A 38 -22.60 -2.68 2.83
N GLY A 39 -23.05 -1.43 2.96
CA GLY A 39 -22.63 -0.41 3.93
C GLY A 39 -22.96 -0.60 5.42
N LYS A 40 -22.81 -1.81 5.98
CA LYS A 40 -22.80 -2.04 7.43
C LYS A 40 -21.69 -2.98 7.89
N ASP A 41 -20.82 -3.40 6.98
CA ASP A 41 -19.80 -4.39 7.30
C ASP A 41 -18.52 -3.72 7.78
N ARG A 42 -17.98 -4.25 8.89
CA ARG A 42 -16.70 -3.82 9.49
C ARG A 42 -15.54 -3.93 8.48
N THR A 43 -15.72 -4.76 7.45
CA THR A 43 -14.80 -4.95 6.34
C THR A 43 -14.50 -3.66 5.57
N ILE A 44 -15.45 -2.74 5.40
CA ILE A 44 -15.19 -1.45 4.70
C ILE A 44 -14.12 -0.66 5.46
N ASP A 45 -14.33 -0.47 6.76
CA ASP A 45 -13.41 0.29 7.60
C ASP A 45 -12.04 -0.38 7.67
N GLN A 46 -12.00 -1.71 7.76
CA GLN A 46 -10.76 -2.49 7.81
C GLN A 46 -9.93 -2.31 6.53
N MET A 47 -10.52 -2.54 5.35
CA MET A 47 -9.82 -2.40 4.07
C MET A 47 -9.33 -0.97 3.85
N VAL A 48 -10.19 0.03 4.07
CA VAL A 48 -9.82 1.44 3.90
C VAL A 48 -8.72 1.85 4.88
N GLN A 49 -8.78 1.36 6.12
CA GLN A 49 -7.74 1.62 7.11
C GLN A 49 -6.42 0.95 6.73
N ALA A 50 -6.43 -0.30 6.28
CA ALA A 50 -5.23 -1.02 5.86
C ALA A 50 -4.53 -0.29 4.69
N ALA A 51 -5.30 0.12 3.68
CA ALA A 51 -4.78 0.91 2.56
C ALA A 51 -4.19 2.26 3.03
N ARG A 52 -4.90 2.98 3.91
CA ARG A 52 -4.43 4.24 4.50
C ARG A 52 -3.16 4.05 5.32
N SER A 53 -3.11 3.01 6.15
CA SER A 53 -1.97 2.67 7.01
C SER A 53 -0.72 2.37 6.17
N GLY A 54 -0.87 1.60 5.10
CA GLY A 54 0.21 1.33 4.14
C GLY A 54 0.85 2.61 3.62
N LYS A 55 0.03 3.54 3.13
CA LYS A 55 0.48 4.85 2.63
C LYS A 55 1.15 5.70 3.71
N GLN A 56 0.53 5.83 4.89
CA GLN A 56 1.04 6.71 5.96
C GLN A 56 2.38 6.22 6.52
N ASN A 57 2.55 4.92 6.72
CA ASN A 57 3.80 4.36 7.21
C ASN A 57 4.98 4.57 6.23
N ILE A 58 4.72 4.66 4.92
CA ILE A 58 5.76 5.06 3.95
C ILE A 58 6.15 6.53 4.15
N ILE A 59 5.19 7.43 4.35
CA ILE A 59 5.46 8.86 4.61
C ILE A 59 6.29 9.00 5.89
N GLU A 60 5.85 8.36 6.98
CA GLU A 60 6.53 8.43 8.28
C GLU A 60 7.92 7.79 8.23
N GLY A 61 8.06 6.63 7.57
CA GLY A 61 9.35 5.96 7.39
C GLY A 61 10.34 6.83 6.63
N CYS A 62 9.88 7.46 5.55
CA CYS A 62 10.70 8.39 4.76
C CYS A 62 11.12 9.62 5.58
N ALA A 63 10.21 10.18 6.40
CA ALA A 63 10.54 11.30 7.29
C ALA A 63 11.57 10.92 8.37
N ALA A 64 11.53 9.68 8.86
CA ALA A 64 12.47 9.17 9.86
C ALA A 64 13.85 8.76 9.29
N SER A 65 13.96 8.55 7.97
CA SER A 65 15.19 8.04 7.31
C SER A 65 16.44 8.86 7.59
N ALA A 66 16.29 10.19 7.75
CA ALA A 66 17.40 11.09 8.02
C ALA A 66 17.95 10.98 9.46
N THR A 67 17.16 10.45 10.39
CA THR A 67 17.50 10.41 11.83
C THR A 67 17.62 9.00 12.39
N SER A 68 16.98 7.99 11.79
CA SER A 68 17.00 6.61 12.27
C SER A 68 16.63 5.60 11.18
N ALA A 69 17.65 4.89 10.66
CA ALA A 69 17.44 3.76 9.76
C ALA A 69 16.61 2.64 10.40
N LYS A 70 16.74 2.43 11.72
CA LYS A 70 15.95 1.44 12.46
C LYS A 70 14.46 1.78 12.42
N THR A 71 14.12 3.05 12.58
CA THR A 71 12.73 3.53 12.57
C THR A 71 12.16 3.47 11.15
N GLU A 72 12.94 3.89 10.16
CA GLU A 72 12.58 3.75 8.74
C GLU A 72 12.22 2.31 8.40
N ILE A 73 13.12 1.35 8.65
CA ILE A 73 12.90 -0.08 8.36
C ILE A 73 11.65 -0.60 9.07
N LYS A 74 11.46 -0.22 10.35
CA LYS A 74 10.28 -0.61 11.12
C LYS A 74 8.99 -0.14 10.43
N LEU A 75 8.91 1.13 10.05
CA LEU A 75 7.70 1.70 9.44
C LEU A 75 7.45 1.13 8.05
N ILE A 76 8.50 0.91 7.25
CA ILE A 76 8.36 0.22 5.96
C ILE A 76 7.83 -1.22 6.13
N ASN A 77 8.25 -1.92 7.18
CA ASN A 77 7.69 -3.24 7.49
C ASN A 77 6.22 -3.19 7.91
N VAL A 78 5.80 -2.17 8.67
CA VAL A 78 4.38 -1.96 9.00
C VAL A 78 3.58 -1.64 7.73
N ALA A 79 4.10 -0.79 6.85
CA ALA A 79 3.47 -0.50 5.56
C ALA A 79 3.24 -1.78 4.74
N LYS A 80 4.28 -2.63 4.64
CA LYS A 80 4.18 -3.92 3.95
C LYS A 80 3.12 -4.82 4.57
N ALA A 81 3.09 -4.93 5.90
CA ALA A 81 2.10 -5.75 6.60
C ALA A 81 0.67 -5.28 6.32
N SER A 82 0.40 -3.97 6.41
CA SER A 82 -0.93 -3.42 6.11
C SER A 82 -1.38 -3.66 4.66
N LEU A 83 -0.46 -3.61 3.68
CA LEU A 83 -0.80 -3.92 2.29
C LEU A 83 -1.03 -5.42 2.06
N GLN A 84 -0.37 -6.28 2.84
CA GLN A 84 -0.59 -7.72 2.79
C GLN A 84 -1.94 -8.10 3.41
N GLU A 85 -2.33 -7.47 4.51
CA GLU A 85 -3.69 -7.60 5.08
C GLU A 85 -4.75 -7.18 4.05
N LEU A 86 -4.57 -6.03 3.41
CA LEU A 86 -5.48 -5.57 2.36
C LEU A 86 -5.59 -6.55 1.17
N LEU A 87 -4.48 -7.17 0.79
CA LEU A 87 -4.49 -8.18 -0.29
C LEU A 87 -5.32 -9.40 0.10
N GLU A 88 -5.18 -9.89 1.34
CA GLU A 88 -6.00 -11.01 1.84
C GLU A 88 -7.49 -10.63 1.88
N ASP A 89 -7.84 -9.40 2.29
CA ASP A 89 -9.23 -8.91 2.26
C ASP A 89 -9.83 -8.96 0.84
N TYR A 90 -9.06 -8.56 -0.18
CA TYR A 90 -9.48 -8.70 -1.58
C TYR A 90 -9.64 -10.16 -2.00
N MET A 91 -8.70 -11.03 -1.62
CA MET A 91 -8.78 -12.46 -1.94
C MET A 91 -10.00 -13.12 -1.30
N ASP A 92 -10.32 -12.76 -0.06
CA ASP A 92 -11.50 -13.24 0.65
C ASP A 92 -12.79 -12.71 0.04
N TYR A 93 -12.83 -11.46 -0.41
CA TYR A 93 -13.96 -10.95 -1.19
C TYR A 93 -14.21 -11.79 -2.44
N LEU A 94 -13.17 -12.10 -3.21
CA LEU A 94 -13.30 -12.91 -4.42
C LEU A 94 -13.78 -14.33 -4.09
N ARG A 95 -13.15 -14.98 -3.10
CA ARG A 95 -13.43 -16.37 -2.71
C ARG A 95 -14.86 -16.53 -2.18
N THR A 96 -15.29 -15.66 -1.26
CA THR A 96 -16.61 -15.74 -0.62
C THR A 96 -17.77 -15.43 -1.56
N ARG A 97 -17.50 -14.75 -2.68
CA ARG A 97 -18.48 -14.41 -3.72
C ARG A 97 -18.37 -15.23 -5.01
N GLY A 98 -17.46 -16.20 -5.05
CA GLY A 98 -17.28 -17.09 -6.20
C GLY A 98 -16.68 -16.39 -7.43
N HIS A 99 -15.95 -15.30 -7.24
CA HIS A 99 -15.24 -14.64 -8.33
C HIS A 99 -13.94 -15.37 -8.65
N ARG A 100 -13.64 -15.53 -9.94
CA ARG A 100 -12.40 -16.13 -10.44
C ARG A 100 -11.21 -15.24 -10.06
N GLN A 101 -10.17 -15.85 -9.47
CA GLN A 101 -8.85 -15.24 -9.39
C GLN A 101 -8.11 -15.46 -10.71
N TRP A 102 -7.42 -14.43 -11.20
CA TRP A 102 -6.65 -14.55 -12.44
C TRP A 102 -5.46 -15.47 -12.25
N GLU A 103 -5.40 -16.50 -13.09
CA GLU A 103 -4.29 -17.45 -13.13
C GLU A 103 -3.03 -16.78 -13.69
N GLU A 104 -1.87 -17.30 -13.30
CA GLU A 104 -0.61 -16.88 -13.90
C GLU A 104 -0.67 -17.04 -15.43
N ASN A 105 -0.17 -16.04 -16.16
CA ASN A 105 -0.19 -15.97 -17.62
C ASN A 105 -1.55 -15.76 -18.31
N SER A 106 -2.64 -15.53 -17.56
CA SER A 106 -3.91 -15.08 -18.17
C SER A 106 -3.75 -13.72 -18.87
N VAL A 107 -4.70 -13.38 -19.74
CA VAL A 107 -4.67 -12.09 -20.47
C VAL A 107 -4.71 -10.93 -19.49
N GLU A 108 -5.53 -11.02 -18.45
CA GLU A 108 -5.68 -10.01 -17.41
C GLU A 108 -4.42 -9.90 -16.53
N TRP A 109 -3.81 -11.03 -16.17
CA TRP A 109 -2.56 -11.04 -15.41
C TRP A 109 -1.43 -10.34 -16.17
N LYS A 110 -1.29 -10.62 -17.47
CA LYS A 110 -0.29 -9.99 -18.33
C LYS A 110 -0.55 -8.49 -18.48
N ALA A 111 -1.81 -8.11 -18.74
CA ALA A 111 -2.20 -6.71 -18.87
C ALA A 111 -1.85 -5.89 -17.61
N MET A 112 -2.11 -6.43 -16.41
CA MET A 112 -1.75 -5.74 -15.16
C MET A 112 -0.24 -5.60 -14.95
N ARG A 113 0.55 -6.58 -15.39
CA ARG A 113 2.02 -6.52 -15.30
C ARG A 113 2.63 -5.51 -16.25
N GLU A 114 1.99 -5.27 -17.39
CA GLU A 114 2.39 -4.24 -18.35
C GLU A 114 2.06 -2.82 -17.87
N LEU A 115 0.99 -2.67 -17.07
CA LEU A 115 0.56 -1.36 -16.53
C LEU A 115 1.50 -0.79 -15.45
N GLY A 116 2.30 -1.63 -14.78
CA GLY A 116 3.38 -1.17 -13.88
C GLY A 116 3.20 -1.53 -12.42
#